data_AF-M3HEL4-F1
#
_entry.id   AF-M3HEL4-F1
#
_cell.length_a   1.000
_cell.length_b   1.000
_cell.length_c   1.000
_cell.angle_alpha   90.00
_cell.angle_beta   90.00
_cell.angle_gamma   90.00
#
_symmetry.space_group_name_H-M   'P 1'
#
loop_
_entity.id
_entity.type
_entity.pdbx_description
1 polymer ?
#
loop_
_entity_poly.entity_id
_entity_poly.type
_entity_poly.pdbx_seq_one_letter_code
_entity_poly.pdbx_strand_id
1 'polypeptide(L)'
;MLKGEIRGHNVENFSGDFSVRFWNAPSSYREIESVANDILYKMNQDRTLTYLDFAVLVTDMKVYRPAVEWVFDGGILLQTKVDADPIRKKIPYSLTDINANEASLLYRGLMNFWEICSGNFVRKNDLLKLLRNPLLQKKIRIHSEDVQELEKLIETSGVRYEESGRENDTFQISNGLKRIRLSSILSQEAAWTKYKISQIPLESEEYSLHLTLFWETVLKVKKI
;
A
#
# COMPACT_ATOMS: atom_id res chain seq x y z
N MET A 1 -1.71 56.07 -18.22
CA MET A 1 -0.89 56.26 -19.43
C MET A 1 0.52 55.79 -19.13
N LEU A 2 0.87 54.58 -19.57
CA LEU A 2 2.24 54.09 -19.67
C LEU A 2 2.38 53.57 -21.10
N LYS A 3 3.17 54.29 -21.91
CA LYS A 3 3.48 53.91 -23.29
C LYS A 3 4.53 52.80 -23.24
N GLY A 4 4.10 51.56 -23.49
CA GLY A 4 5.02 50.47 -23.82
C GLY A 4 5.30 50.51 -25.32
N GLU A 5 6.57 50.64 -25.70
CA GLU A 5 7.03 50.57 -27.08
C GLU A 5 6.70 49.21 -27.68
N ILE A 6 5.89 49.21 -28.75
CA ILE A 6 5.65 48.02 -29.57
C ILE A 6 6.88 47.87 -30.46
N ARG A 7 7.84 47.04 -30.05
CA ARG A 7 8.88 46.53 -30.95
C ARG A 7 8.18 45.66 -31.99
N GLY A 8 8.25 46.07 -33.25
CA GLY A 8 7.78 45.27 -34.38
C GLY A 8 8.59 43.98 -34.48
N HIS A 9 8.09 42.92 -33.87
CA HIS A 9 8.56 41.58 -34.15
C HIS A 9 8.03 41.18 -35.54
N ASN A 10 8.95 40.83 -36.43
CA ASN A 10 8.63 40.03 -37.62
C ASN A 10 7.85 38.80 -37.13
N VAL A 11 6.54 38.79 -37.36
CA VAL A 11 5.70 37.62 -37.11
C VAL A 11 5.95 36.69 -38.28
N GLU A 12 7.06 35.96 -38.23
CA GLU A 12 7.17 34.71 -38.99
C GLU A 12 6.01 33.80 -38.56
N ASN A 13 5.41 33.10 -39.52
CA ASN A 13 4.29 32.20 -39.26
C ASN A 13 4.74 31.05 -38.34
N PHE A 14 4.64 31.23 -37.03
CA PHE A 14 4.86 30.21 -36.00
C PHE A 14 3.79 29.12 -35.97
N SER A 15 2.95 29.00 -37.01
CA SER A 15 1.79 28.10 -37.03
C SER A 15 2.12 26.60 -37.01
N GLY A 16 3.39 26.23 -36.85
CA GLY A 16 3.87 24.86 -36.73
C GLY A 16 4.95 24.65 -35.66
N ASP A 17 5.23 25.63 -34.80
CA ASP A 17 6.16 25.43 -33.69
C ASP A 17 5.46 24.72 -32.51
N PHE A 18 5.92 23.51 -32.20
CA PHE A 18 5.39 22.67 -31.12
C PHE A 18 6.40 22.48 -29.97
N SER A 19 7.48 23.26 -29.95
CA SER A 19 8.54 23.19 -28.94
C SER A 19 8.03 23.44 -27.52
N VAL A 20 7.14 24.41 -27.36
CA VAL A 20 6.48 24.75 -26.08
C VAL A 20 4.98 24.69 -26.25
N ARG A 21 4.29 23.89 -25.41
CA ARG A 21 2.84 23.72 -25.45
C ARG A 21 2.25 23.75 -24.04
N PHE A 22 1.03 24.26 -23.94
CA PHE A 22 0.25 24.31 -22.69
C PHE A 22 -1.01 23.47 -22.85
N TRP A 23 -1.20 22.53 -21.94
CA TRP A 23 -2.29 21.56 -21.99
C TRP A 23 -3.12 21.69 -20.71
N ASN A 24 -4.40 21.35 -20.79
CA ASN A 24 -5.27 21.23 -19.64
C ASN A 24 -5.90 19.84 -19.67
N ALA A 25 -5.91 19.16 -18.52
CA ALA A 25 -6.52 17.85 -18.36
C ALA A 25 -7.38 17.84 -17.09
N PRO A 26 -8.51 17.12 -17.09
CA PRO A 26 -9.46 17.12 -15.97
C PRO A 26 -8.99 16.34 -14.74
N SER A 27 -7.90 15.55 -14.84
CA SER A 27 -7.35 14.77 -13.74
C SER A 27 -5.88 14.41 -13.99
N SER A 28 -5.16 14.02 -12.93
CA SER A 28 -3.78 13.54 -13.02
C SER A 28 -3.64 12.34 -13.97
N TYR A 29 -4.61 11.44 -14.01
CA TYR A 29 -4.63 10.31 -14.95
C TYR A 29 -4.69 10.77 -16.40
N ARG A 30 -5.59 11.72 -16.71
CA ARG A 30 -5.70 12.27 -18.08
C ARG A 30 -4.51 13.13 -18.45
N GLU A 31 -3.92 13.83 -17.50
CA GLU A 31 -2.70 14.61 -17.71
C GLU A 31 -1.53 13.70 -18.09
N ILE A 32 -1.31 12.62 -17.35
CA ILE A 32 -0.24 11.66 -17.65
C ILE A 32 -0.50 10.89 -18.94
N GLU A 33 -1.75 10.53 -19.25
CA GLU A 33 -2.12 9.93 -20.54
C GLU A 33 -1.82 10.88 -21.71
N SER A 34 -2.12 12.17 -21.53
CA SER A 34 -1.75 13.23 -22.46
C SER A 34 -0.23 13.30 -22.67
N VAL A 35 0.56 13.31 -21.59
CA VAL A 35 2.04 13.29 -21.67
C VAL A 35 2.54 12.06 -22.40
N ALA A 36 2.00 10.88 -22.10
CA ALA A 36 2.39 9.64 -22.75
C ALA A 36 2.09 9.64 -24.26
N ASN A 37 0.91 10.09 -24.65
CA ASN A 37 0.55 10.25 -26.06
C ASN A 37 1.49 11.23 -26.76
N ASP A 38 1.90 12.29 -26.08
CA ASP A 38 2.86 13.25 -26.63
C ASP A 38 4.26 12.67 -26.85
N ILE A 39 4.77 11.89 -25.88
CA ILE A 39 6.04 11.17 -25.99
C ILE A 39 6.00 10.25 -27.21
N LEU A 40 4.94 9.42 -27.31
CA LEU A 40 4.77 8.49 -28.43
C LEU A 40 4.64 9.21 -29.78
N TYR A 41 3.93 10.34 -29.81
CA TYR A 41 3.81 11.17 -31.00
C TYR A 41 5.18 11.68 -31.45
N LYS A 42 5.98 12.25 -30.54
CA LYS A 42 7.33 12.77 -30.85
C LYS A 42 8.27 11.67 -31.32
N MET A 43 8.28 10.51 -30.67
CA MET A 43 9.09 9.36 -31.09
C MET A 43 8.66 8.79 -32.44
N ASN A 44 7.38 8.91 -32.80
CA ASN A 44 6.90 8.48 -34.11
C ASN A 44 7.31 9.46 -35.22
N GLN A 45 7.37 10.77 -34.91
CA GLN A 45 7.85 11.79 -35.86
C GLN A 45 9.37 11.76 -36.03
N ASP A 46 10.11 11.61 -34.94
CA ASP A 46 11.57 11.55 -34.93
C ASP A 46 12.07 10.24 -34.33
N ARG A 47 12.63 9.38 -35.20
CA ARG A 47 13.13 8.06 -34.82
C ARG A 47 14.47 8.08 -34.08
N THR A 48 15.12 9.23 -33.96
CA THR A 48 16.36 9.37 -33.19
C THR A 48 16.09 9.48 -31.69
N LEU A 49 14.87 9.85 -31.29
CA LEU A 49 14.47 9.99 -29.90
C LEU A 49 14.29 8.62 -29.23
N THR A 50 14.77 8.55 -28.00
CA THR A 50 14.62 7.40 -27.09
C THR A 50 13.82 7.82 -25.86
N TYR A 51 13.34 6.86 -25.07
CA TYR A 51 12.61 7.17 -23.82
C TYR A 51 13.48 7.93 -22.80
N LEU A 52 14.82 7.82 -22.89
CA LEU A 52 15.74 8.52 -21.99
C LEU A 52 15.84 10.02 -22.30
N ASP A 53 15.39 10.47 -23.47
CA ASP A 53 15.38 11.87 -23.87
C ASP A 53 14.19 12.65 -23.27
N PHE A 54 13.32 11.97 -22.53
CA PHE A 54 12.14 12.55 -21.89
C PHE A 54 12.27 12.55 -20.37
N ALA A 55 11.97 13.70 -19.77
CA ALA A 55 11.81 13.84 -18.32
C ALA A 55 10.43 14.41 -18.01
N VAL A 56 9.72 13.79 -17.07
CA VAL A 56 8.41 14.24 -16.59
C VAL A 56 8.57 14.70 -15.15
N LEU A 57 8.36 15.99 -14.91
CA LEU A 57 8.47 16.62 -13.60
C LEU A 57 7.06 16.84 -13.06
N VAL A 58 6.80 16.38 -11.84
CA VAL A 58 5.51 16.52 -11.15
C VAL A 58 5.70 17.25 -9.83
N THR A 59 4.65 17.91 -9.34
CA THR A 59 4.69 18.69 -8.10
C THR A 59 4.73 17.82 -6.85
N ASP A 60 4.03 16.69 -6.86
CA ASP A 60 4.00 15.72 -5.77
C ASP A 60 3.94 14.29 -6.33
N MET A 61 5.02 13.54 -6.12
CA MET A 61 5.12 12.15 -6.56
C MET A 61 4.07 11.25 -5.90
N LYS A 62 3.63 11.56 -4.67
CA LYS A 62 2.60 10.77 -3.97
C LYS A 62 1.26 10.81 -4.71
N VAL A 63 0.91 11.97 -5.26
CA VAL A 63 -0.35 12.19 -5.97
C VAL A 63 -0.30 11.62 -7.39
N TYR A 64 0.84 11.79 -8.08
CA TYR A 64 0.97 11.41 -9.49
C TYR A 64 1.39 9.95 -9.71
N ARG A 65 2.09 9.32 -8.75
CA ARG A 65 2.60 7.95 -8.92
C ARG A 65 1.52 6.94 -9.34
N PRO A 66 0.32 6.88 -8.73
CA PRO A 66 -0.71 5.95 -9.19
C PRO A 66 -1.16 6.21 -10.63
N ALA A 67 -1.17 7.47 -11.07
CA ALA A 67 -1.48 7.82 -12.45
C ALA A 67 -0.37 7.40 -13.42
N VAL A 68 0.90 7.61 -13.05
CA VAL A 68 2.06 7.16 -13.83
C VAL A 68 2.09 5.64 -13.95
N GLU A 69 2.01 4.91 -12.83
CA GLU A 69 1.98 3.45 -12.84
C GLU A 69 0.80 2.92 -13.68
N TRP A 70 -0.39 3.51 -13.53
CA TRP A 70 -1.55 3.10 -14.31
C TRP A 70 -1.38 3.31 -15.82
N VAL A 71 -0.90 4.48 -16.24
CA VAL A 71 -0.79 4.80 -17.66
C VAL A 71 0.42 4.13 -18.31
N PHE A 72 1.59 4.15 -17.66
CA PHE A 72 2.84 3.68 -18.25
C PHE A 72 3.00 2.16 -18.12
N ASP A 73 2.72 1.57 -16.94
CA ASP A 73 2.75 0.11 -16.76
C ASP A 73 1.45 -0.57 -17.18
N GLY A 74 0.30 0.05 -16.89
CA GLY A 74 -0.98 -0.46 -17.36
C GLY A 74 -1.07 -0.39 -18.88
N GLY A 75 -0.47 0.64 -19.48
CA GLY A 75 -0.28 0.78 -20.92
C GLY A 75 -1.47 1.41 -21.65
N ILE A 76 -1.17 2.09 -22.74
CA ILE A 76 -2.12 2.85 -23.56
C ILE A 76 -2.54 2.03 -24.76
N LEU A 77 -3.83 2.09 -25.10
CA LEU A 77 -4.35 1.44 -26.29
C LEU A 77 -4.03 2.29 -27.52
N LEU A 78 -3.21 1.74 -28.41
CA LEU A 78 -2.89 2.37 -29.69
C LEU A 78 -3.63 1.63 -30.80
N GLN A 79 -4.42 2.37 -31.57
CA GLN A 79 -5.04 1.88 -32.78
C GLN A 79 -4.25 2.42 -33.99
N THR A 80 -3.53 1.53 -34.66
CA THR A 80 -2.67 1.92 -35.80
C THR A 80 -3.42 1.89 -37.13
N LYS A 81 -4.53 1.13 -37.21
CA LYS A 81 -5.41 1.01 -38.39
C LYS A 81 -6.86 0.88 -37.94
N VAL A 82 -7.78 1.35 -38.77
CA VAL A 82 -9.23 1.33 -38.48
C VAL A 82 -9.74 -0.09 -38.21
N ASP A 83 -9.22 -1.08 -38.94
CA ASP A 83 -9.67 -2.49 -38.84
C ASP A 83 -8.75 -3.39 -38.00
N ALA A 84 -7.81 -2.83 -37.24
CA ALA A 84 -6.88 -3.61 -36.41
C ALA A 84 -7.25 -3.53 -34.92
N ASP A 85 -7.07 -4.65 -34.22
CA ASP A 85 -7.23 -4.69 -32.77
C ASP A 85 -6.27 -3.71 -32.09
N PRO A 86 -6.73 -2.98 -31.06
CA PRO A 86 -5.89 -2.02 -30.35
C PRO A 86 -4.76 -2.74 -29.62
N ILE A 87 -3.53 -2.25 -29.81
CA ILE A 87 -2.36 -2.81 -29.15
C ILE A 87 -2.08 -2.01 -27.90
N ARG A 88 -1.98 -2.69 -26.76
CA ARG A 88 -1.61 -2.05 -25.49
C ARG A 88 -0.10 -1.81 -25.45
N LYS A 89 0.30 -0.54 -25.52
CA LYS A 89 1.69 -0.10 -25.46
C LYS A 89 2.05 0.36 -24.04
N LYS A 90 3.02 -0.32 -23.44
CA LYS A 90 3.66 0.13 -22.20
C LYS A 90 4.82 1.08 -22.52
N ILE A 91 5.05 2.05 -21.65
CA ILE A 91 6.15 3.01 -21.75
C ILE A 91 7.14 2.69 -20.64
N PRO A 92 8.40 2.34 -20.94
CA PRO A 92 9.43 2.15 -19.93
C PRO A 92 9.74 3.47 -19.21
N TYR A 93 9.87 3.43 -17.88
CA TYR A 93 10.15 4.60 -17.07
C TYR A 93 10.90 4.22 -15.78
N SER A 94 11.44 5.24 -15.11
CA SER A 94 11.98 5.14 -13.76
C SER A 94 11.36 6.25 -12.92
N LEU A 95 11.00 5.92 -11.68
CA LEU A 95 10.51 6.91 -10.71
C LEU A 95 11.63 7.32 -9.77
N THR A 96 11.82 8.62 -9.62
CA THR A 96 12.71 9.22 -8.63
C THR A 96 11.90 9.89 -7.52
N ASP A 97 12.56 10.30 -6.44
CA ASP A 97 11.96 11.08 -5.34
C ASP A 97 10.79 10.38 -4.61
N ILE A 98 10.77 9.05 -4.61
CA ILE A 98 9.83 8.28 -3.80
C ILE A 98 10.33 8.24 -2.36
N ASN A 99 9.51 8.73 -1.44
CA ASN A 99 9.81 8.64 -0.01
C ASN A 99 9.78 7.17 0.46
N ALA A 100 10.81 6.77 1.23
CA ALA A 100 10.94 5.40 1.74
C ALA A 100 9.77 4.99 2.65
N ASN A 101 9.11 5.95 3.31
CA ASN A 101 7.92 5.71 4.12
C ASN A 101 6.75 5.11 3.33
N GLU A 102 6.69 5.39 2.02
CA GLU A 102 5.62 4.97 1.14
C GLU A 102 5.97 3.72 0.34
N ALA A 103 7.24 3.49 0.03
CA ALA A 103 7.65 2.32 -0.75
C ALA A 103 8.12 1.13 0.10
N SER A 104 8.71 1.37 1.27
CA SER A 104 9.41 0.31 2.01
C SER A 104 8.50 -0.42 2.99
N LEU A 105 8.28 -1.72 2.74
CA LEU A 105 7.61 -2.63 3.67
C LEU A 105 8.36 -2.73 5.01
N LEU A 106 9.69 -2.66 4.97
CA LEU A 106 10.53 -2.71 6.18
C LEU A 106 10.31 -1.46 7.02
N TYR A 107 10.36 -0.27 6.41
CA TYR A 107 10.15 0.99 7.13
C TYR A 107 8.77 1.01 7.79
N ARG A 108 7.70 0.67 7.05
CA ARG A 108 6.34 0.62 7.59
C ARG A 108 6.23 -0.37 8.75
N GLY A 109 6.84 -1.55 8.60
CA GLY A 109 6.88 -2.56 9.66
C GLY A 109 7.57 -2.07 10.92
N LEU A 110 8.74 -1.43 10.77
CA LEU A 110 9.51 -0.86 11.88
C LEU A 110 8.75 0.29 12.57
N MET A 111 8.09 1.17 11.82
CA MET A 111 7.32 2.27 12.40
C MET A 111 6.09 1.75 13.17
N ASN A 112 5.33 0.81 12.61
CA ASN A 112 4.22 0.17 13.32
C ASN A 112 4.71 -0.53 14.60
N PHE A 113 5.88 -1.16 14.53
CA PHE A 113 6.48 -1.82 15.68
C PHE A 113 6.98 -0.81 16.74
N TRP A 114 7.53 0.31 16.30
CA TRP A 114 7.96 1.41 17.16
C TRP A 114 6.77 2.04 17.90
N GLU A 115 5.63 2.26 17.24
CA GLU A 115 4.39 2.72 17.87
C GLU A 115 3.98 1.80 19.04
N ILE A 116 4.08 0.48 18.83
CA ILE A 116 3.79 -0.51 19.88
C ILE A 116 4.80 -0.45 21.01
N CYS A 117 6.09 -0.30 20.72
CA CYS A 117 7.13 -0.28 21.74
C CYS A 117 7.11 1.01 22.58
N SER A 118 6.84 2.15 21.95
CA SER A 118 6.92 3.47 22.58
C SER A 118 5.73 3.81 23.49
N GLY A 119 4.53 3.28 23.21
CA GLY A 119 3.34 3.53 24.05
C GLY A 119 3.23 2.54 25.22
N ASN A 120 2.59 2.91 26.33
CA ASN A 120 2.27 1.95 27.40
C ASN A 120 1.04 1.07 27.11
N PHE A 121 0.39 1.35 25.97
CA PHE A 121 -0.89 0.80 25.57
C PHE A 121 -0.81 0.38 24.11
N VAL A 122 -1.29 -0.81 23.78
CA VAL A 122 -1.32 -1.37 22.43
C VAL A 122 -2.78 -1.52 22.00
N ARG A 123 -3.16 -0.95 20.87
CA ARG A 123 -4.51 -1.19 20.31
C ARG A 123 -4.51 -2.45 19.46
N LYS A 124 -5.65 -3.13 19.38
CA LYS A 124 -5.88 -4.21 18.42
C LYS A 124 -5.44 -3.83 17.00
N ASN A 125 -5.77 -2.62 16.54
CA ASN A 125 -5.40 -2.19 15.19
C ASN A 125 -3.88 -2.13 14.96
N ASP A 126 -3.10 -1.84 15.99
CA ASP A 126 -1.64 -1.80 15.87
C ASP A 126 -1.08 -3.23 15.71
N LEU A 127 -1.67 -4.22 16.40
CA LEU A 127 -1.39 -5.64 16.17
C LEU A 127 -1.73 -6.09 14.75
N LEU A 128 -2.91 -5.71 14.25
CA LEU A 128 -3.35 -6.06 12.89
C LEU A 128 -2.43 -5.44 11.82
N LYS A 129 -1.98 -4.20 12.01
CA LYS A 129 -0.99 -3.57 11.11
C LYS A 129 0.32 -4.35 11.05
N LEU A 130 0.80 -4.91 12.16
CA LEU A 130 1.98 -5.76 12.18
C LEU A 130 1.71 -7.09 11.46
N LEU A 131 0.56 -7.71 11.72
CA LEU A 131 0.16 -8.99 11.10
C LEU A 131 0.08 -8.87 9.57
N ARG A 132 -0.38 -7.72 9.05
CA ARG A 132 -0.44 -7.43 7.61
C ARG A 132 0.91 -7.23 6.93
N ASN A 133 2.00 -7.08 7.69
CA ASN A 133 3.31 -6.85 7.09
C ASN A 133 3.91 -8.16 6.53
N PRO A 134 4.16 -8.27 5.21
CA PRO A 134 4.64 -9.51 4.59
C PRO A 134 6.00 -9.98 5.12
N LEU A 135 6.86 -9.06 5.55
CA LEU A 135 8.18 -9.39 6.09
C LEU A 135 8.08 -10.03 7.47
N LEU A 136 7.09 -9.62 8.27
CA LEU A 136 6.84 -10.18 9.60
C LEU A 136 6.14 -11.54 9.49
N GLN A 137 5.19 -11.67 8.56
CA GLN A 137 4.50 -12.94 8.27
C GLN A 137 5.49 -14.08 8.01
N LYS A 138 6.49 -13.86 7.14
CA LYS A 138 7.54 -14.85 6.85
C LYS A 138 8.32 -15.28 8.09
N LYS A 139 8.62 -14.36 9.01
CA LYS A 139 9.37 -14.67 10.24
C LYS A 139 8.58 -15.57 11.18
N ILE A 140 7.25 -15.47 11.16
CA ILE A 140 6.35 -16.18 12.08
C ILE A 140 5.66 -17.37 11.38
N ARG A 141 6.06 -17.69 10.14
CA ARG A 141 5.52 -18.79 9.32
C ARG A 141 4.01 -18.67 9.05
N ILE A 142 3.53 -17.44 8.91
CA ILE A 142 2.17 -17.15 8.49
C ILE A 142 2.16 -16.99 6.97
N HIS A 143 1.31 -17.73 6.26
CA HIS A 143 1.10 -17.53 4.84
C HIS A 143 0.19 -16.32 4.61
N SER A 144 0.40 -15.59 3.51
CA SER A 144 -0.39 -14.40 3.20
C SER A 144 -1.89 -14.70 3.03
N GLU A 145 -2.23 -15.90 2.59
CA GLU A 145 -3.59 -16.40 2.40
C GLU A 145 -4.33 -16.58 3.75
N ASP A 146 -3.61 -16.95 4.81
CA ASP A 146 -4.18 -17.19 6.14
C ASP A 146 -4.47 -15.90 6.91
N VAL A 147 -3.86 -14.77 6.51
CA VAL A 147 -3.92 -13.51 7.28
C VAL A 147 -5.36 -13.08 7.52
N GLN A 148 -6.23 -13.19 6.52
CA GLN A 148 -7.62 -12.79 6.65
C GLN A 148 -8.38 -13.60 7.72
N GLU A 149 -8.11 -14.90 7.80
CA GLU A 149 -8.70 -15.78 8.82
C GLU A 149 -8.13 -15.47 10.21
N LEU A 150 -6.83 -15.18 10.31
CA LEU A 150 -6.22 -14.74 11.57
C LEU A 150 -6.80 -13.42 12.07
N GLU A 151 -7.08 -12.46 11.18
CA GLU A 151 -7.73 -11.20 11.54
C GLU A 151 -9.16 -11.43 12.05
N LYS A 152 -9.93 -12.26 11.35
CA LYS A 152 -11.29 -12.64 11.76
C LYS A 152 -11.30 -13.35 13.11
N LEU A 153 -10.33 -14.20 13.40
CA LEU A 153 -10.16 -14.82 14.73
C LEU A 153 -9.91 -13.77 15.81
N ILE A 154 -9.00 -12.82 15.57
CA ILE A 154 -8.74 -11.70 16.49
C ILE A 154 -10.03 -10.89 16.71
N GLU A 155 -10.79 -10.56 15.66
CA GLU A 155 -12.06 -9.83 15.79
C GLU A 155 -13.09 -10.61 16.60
N THR A 156 -13.27 -11.90 16.29
CA THR A 156 -14.25 -12.78 16.96
C THR A 156 -13.91 -12.99 18.43
N SER A 157 -12.62 -12.91 18.80
CA SER A 157 -12.19 -12.99 20.20
C SER A 157 -12.67 -11.79 21.04
N GLY A 158 -13.03 -10.67 20.40
CA GLY A 158 -13.54 -9.48 21.07
C GLY A 158 -12.46 -8.58 21.69
N VAL A 159 -11.18 -8.84 21.42
CA VAL A 159 -10.07 -8.03 21.97
C VAL A 159 -10.08 -6.61 21.45
N ARG A 160 -9.56 -5.69 22.26
CA ARG A 160 -9.51 -4.26 21.95
C ARG A 160 -8.13 -3.66 22.21
N TYR A 161 -7.45 -4.09 23.25
CA TYR A 161 -6.20 -3.46 23.69
C TYR A 161 -5.26 -4.38 24.46
N GLU A 162 -4.07 -3.91 24.78
CA GLU A 162 -3.20 -4.45 25.82
C GLU A 162 -2.53 -3.31 26.58
N GLU A 163 -2.32 -3.50 27.88
CA GLU A 163 -1.53 -2.60 28.72
C GLU A 163 -0.73 -3.39 29.76
N SER A 164 -0.12 -2.70 30.72
CA SER A 164 0.60 -3.37 31.81
C SER A 164 -0.36 -4.16 32.71
N GLY A 165 0.01 -5.39 33.05
CA GLY A 165 -0.85 -6.31 33.81
C GLY A 165 -1.70 -7.18 32.88
N ARG A 166 -1.15 -8.35 32.52
CA ARG A 166 -1.75 -9.31 31.59
C ARG A 166 -2.96 -10.02 32.20
N GLU A 167 -3.95 -10.29 31.36
CA GLU A 167 -5.11 -11.15 31.67
C GLU A 167 -6.00 -10.65 32.83
N ASN A 168 -5.93 -9.35 33.15
CA ASN A 168 -6.77 -8.70 34.15
C ASN A 168 -8.16 -8.34 33.60
N ASP A 169 -8.25 -8.07 32.29
CA ASP A 169 -9.50 -7.74 31.61
C ASP A 169 -9.79 -8.72 30.45
N THR A 170 -11.08 -8.93 30.18
CA THR A 170 -11.57 -9.79 29.09
C THR A 170 -11.25 -9.24 27.71
N PHE A 171 -11.14 -7.91 27.59
CA PHE A 171 -10.85 -7.24 26.31
C PHE A 171 -9.36 -7.15 25.97
N GLN A 172 -8.48 -7.65 26.85
CA GLN A 172 -7.04 -7.67 26.62
C GLN A 172 -6.65 -8.67 25.53
N ILE A 173 -5.70 -8.29 24.68
CA ILE A 173 -5.18 -9.11 23.59
C ILE A 173 -4.67 -10.45 24.13
N SER A 174 -3.87 -10.44 25.20
CA SER A 174 -3.36 -11.66 25.84
C SER A 174 -4.48 -12.61 26.25
N ASN A 175 -5.57 -12.09 26.83
CA ASN A 175 -6.69 -12.90 27.27
C ASN A 175 -7.49 -13.46 26.10
N GLY A 176 -7.73 -12.67 25.06
CA GLY A 176 -8.37 -13.17 23.84
C GLY A 176 -7.57 -14.25 23.14
N LEU A 177 -6.25 -14.10 23.03
CA LEU A 177 -5.38 -15.13 22.44
C LEU A 177 -5.32 -16.41 23.30
N LYS A 178 -5.30 -16.26 24.63
CA LYS A 178 -5.47 -17.40 25.54
C LYS A 178 -6.79 -18.13 25.31
N ARG A 179 -7.89 -17.40 25.14
CA ARG A 179 -9.20 -17.99 24.81
C ARG A 179 -9.19 -18.70 23.45
N ILE A 180 -8.55 -18.11 22.44
CA ILE A 180 -8.37 -18.74 21.13
C ILE A 180 -7.61 -20.07 21.28
N ARG A 181 -6.47 -20.06 22.01
CA ARG A 181 -5.66 -21.27 22.22
C ARG A 181 -6.37 -22.33 23.06
N LEU A 182 -7.09 -21.94 24.11
CA LEU A 182 -7.85 -22.89 24.91
C LEU A 182 -9.05 -23.47 24.15
N SER A 183 -9.63 -22.72 23.22
CA SER A 183 -10.70 -23.22 22.35
C SER A 183 -10.21 -24.31 21.40
N SER A 184 -8.93 -24.35 21.05
CA SER A 184 -8.37 -25.41 20.20
C SER A 184 -8.05 -26.69 20.98
N ILE A 185 -7.88 -26.61 22.30
CA ILE A 185 -7.42 -27.72 23.14
C ILE A 185 -8.57 -28.34 23.94
N LEU A 186 -9.49 -27.51 24.45
CA LEU A 186 -10.55 -27.95 25.35
C LEU A 186 -11.79 -28.42 24.58
N SER A 187 -12.48 -29.43 25.12
CA SER A 187 -13.85 -29.73 24.72
C SER A 187 -14.81 -28.62 25.17
N GLN A 188 -15.93 -28.46 24.46
CA GLN A 188 -16.94 -27.45 24.76
C GLN A 188 -17.48 -27.57 26.20
N GLU A 189 -17.67 -28.80 26.66
CA GLU A 189 -18.12 -29.09 28.02
C GLU A 189 -17.08 -28.66 29.07
N ALA A 190 -15.80 -29.00 28.88
CA ALA A 190 -14.74 -28.64 29.81
C ALA A 190 -14.47 -27.11 29.83
N ALA A 191 -14.59 -26.45 28.68
CA ALA A 191 -14.37 -25.01 28.55
C ALA A 191 -15.37 -24.20 29.41
N TRP A 192 -16.66 -24.55 29.36
CA TRP A 192 -17.68 -23.82 30.11
C TRP A 192 -17.75 -24.24 31.59
N THR A 193 -17.75 -25.54 31.87
CA THR A 193 -17.95 -26.05 33.24
C THR A 193 -16.78 -25.76 34.17
N LYS A 194 -15.54 -25.94 33.67
CA LYS A 194 -14.33 -25.83 34.49
C LYS A 194 -13.69 -24.45 34.43
N TYR A 195 -13.70 -23.82 33.26
CA TYR A 195 -12.96 -22.57 33.03
C TYR A 195 -13.87 -21.37 32.74
N LYS A 196 -15.17 -21.57 32.54
CA LYS A 196 -16.15 -20.53 32.16
C LYS A 196 -15.71 -19.71 30.94
N ILE A 197 -15.07 -20.38 29.98
CA ILE A 197 -14.58 -19.76 28.74
C ILE A 197 -15.59 -19.97 27.63
N SER A 198 -16.01 -18.88 26.99
CA SER A 198 -16.74 -18.94 25.72
C SER A 198 -15.76 -19.31 24.61
N GLN A 199 -15.98 -20.50 24.02
CA GLN A 199 -15.16 -20.99 22.91
C GLN A 199 -15.32 -20.12 21.66
N ILE A 200 -14.23 -20.00 20.92
CA ILE A 200 -14.16 -19.28 19.65
C ILE A 200 -14.09 -20.34 18.54
N PRO A 201 -14.94 -20.27 17.50
CA PRO A 201 -14.87 -21.20 16.39
C PRO A 201 -13.53 -21.06 15.68
N LEU A 202 -12.87 -22.19 15.44
CA LEU A 202 -11.55 -22.28 14.84
C LEU A 202 -11.61 -23.12 13.58
N GLU A 203 -11.02 -22.63 12.49
CA GLU A 203 -10.88 -23.39 11.25
C GLU A 203 -9.67 -24.34 11.31
N SER A 204 -8.60 -23.93 11.99
CA SER A 204 -7.39 -24.73 12.18
C SER A 204 -6.76 -24.48 13.55
N GLU A 205 -6.22 -25.53 14.18
CA GLU A 205 -5.43 -25.41 15.40
C GLU A 205 -4.14 -24.60 15.16
N GLU A 206 -3.55 -24.69 13.97
CA GLU A 206 -2.28 -24.01 13.64
C GLU A 206 -2.41 -22.50 13.74
N TYR A 207 -3.59 -21.94 13.39
CA TYR A 207 -3.88 -20.52 13.51
C TYR A 207 -3.82 -20.03 14.96
N SER A 208 -4.31 -20.84 15.91
CA SER A 208 -4.21 -20.52 17.34
C SER A 208 -2.76 -20.47 17.81
N LEU A 209 -1.92 -21.38 17.30
CA LEU A 209 -0.50 -21.46 17.64
C LEU A 209 0.27 -20.27 17.06
N HIS A 210 0.07 -19.97 15.77
CA HIS A 210 0.72 -18.86 15.09
C HIS A 210 0.41 -17.51 15.74
N LEU A 211 -0.84 -17.25 16.09
CA LEU A 211 -1.22 -16.01 16.78
C LEU A 211 -0.59 -15.90 18.17
N THR A 212 -0.54 -17.00 18.92
CA THR A 212 0.08 -17.02 20.25
C THR A 212 1.57 -16.75 20.14
N LEU A 213 2.28 -17.44 19.24
CA LEU A 213 3.72 -17.23 19.01
C LEU A 213 4.03 -15.81 18.53
N PHE A 214 3.19 -15.27 17.64
CA PHE A 214 3.31 -13.90 17.18
C PHE A 214 3.24 -12.92 18.34
N TRP A 215 2.20 -13.03 19.16
CA TRP A 215 1.97 -12.11 20.25
C TRP A 215 3.03 -12.18 21.36
N GLU A 216 3.43 -13.39 21.75
CA GLU A 216 4.52 -13.57 22.72
C GLU A 216 5.85 -12.98 22.19
N THR A 217 6.08 -13.03 20.88
CA THR A 217 7.25 -12.37 20.27
C THR A 217 7.16 -10.85 20.41
N VAL A 218 5.97 -10.26 20.19
CA VAL A 218 5.75 -8.81 20.36
C VAL A 218 5.96 -8.40 21.82
N LEU A 219 5.38 -9.13 22.77
CA LEU A 219 5.53 -8.86 24.20
C LEU A 219 6.99 -8.96 24.67
N LYS A 220 7.71 -10.01 24.27
CA LYS A 220 9.11 -10.22 24.64
C LYS A 220 9.99 -9.03 24.25
N VAL A 221 9.75 -8.44 23.09
CA VAL A 221 10.54 -7.31 22.61
C VAL A 221 10.10 -6.00 23.26
N LYS A 222 8.80 -5.85 23.54
CA LYS A 222 8.26 -4.66 24.23
C LYS A 222 8.76 -4.52 25.68
N LYS A 223 9.22 -5.60 26.32
CA LYS A 223 9.58 -5.66 27.75
C LYS A 223 8.43 -5.19 28.67
N ILE A 224 7.24 -5.78 28.49
CA ILE A 224 6.19 -5.76 29.54
C ILE A 224 6.52 -6.86 30.55
#